data_AF-A0A0B6Z7K8-F1
#
_entry.id   AF-A0A0B6Z7K8-F1
#
_cell.length_a   1.000
_cell.length_b   1.000
_cell.length_c   1.000
_cell.angle_alpha   90.00
_cell.angle_beta   90.00
_cell.angle_gamma   90.00
#
_symmetry.space_group_name_H-M   'P 1'
#
loop_
_entity.id
_entity.type
_entity.pdbx_description
1 polymer ?
#
loop_
_entity_poly.entity_id
_entity_poly.type
_entity_poly.pdbx_seq_one_letter_code
_entity_poly.pdbx_strand_id
1 'polypeptide(L)'
;PIFVVNTYETSLKEHETSLGRPVTVHAIDFDEENTPNSEIVYSIVSTVPQGLESNFTLDSTNGTLSVISGFDYKNIIFLPGQEGKITLIVQAKDKGIPPQSSTATIVIYLQTANNFPLCQNKDG
;
A
#
# COMPACT_ATOMS: atom_id res chain seq x y z
N PRO A 1 3.56 18.39 -1.63
CA PRO A 1 2.70 17.51 -0.80
C PRO A 1 3.41 16.58 0.23
N ILE A 2 2.83 16.42 1.43
CA ILE A 2 3.30 15.61 2.56
C ILE A 2 2.18 14.69 3.09
N PHE A 3 2.43 13.39 3.26
CA PHE A 3 1.47 12.48 3.87
C PHE A 3 1.17 12.80 5.34
N VAL A 4 -0.11 12.73 5.73
CA VAL A 4 -0.54 12.93 7.12
C VAL A 4 -0.19 11.72 8.00
N VAL A 5 -0.19 10.53 7.41
CA VAL A 5 0.19 9.28 8.07
C VAL A 5 1.21 8.57 7.20
N ASN A 6 2.35 8.19 7.81
CA ASN A 6 3.45 7.54 7.09
C ASN A 6 3.25 6.03 6.91
N THR A 7 2.38 5.40 7.70
CA THR A 7 2.11 3.96 7.65
C THR A 7 0.65 3.64 7.91
N TYR A 8 0.05 2.92 6.98
CA TYR A 8 -1.30 2.38 7.05
C TYR A 8 -1.22 0.86 7.18
N GLU A 9 -2.16 0.26 7.90
CA GLU A 9 -2.21 -1.19 8.09
C GLU A 9 -3.62 -1.73 7.82
N THR A 10 -3.69 -2.86 7.13
CA THR A 10 -4.94 -3.60 6.90
C THR A 10 -4.66 -5.09 6.75
N SER A 11 -5.70 -5.89 6.64
CA SER A 11 -5.60 -7.32 6.35
C SER A 11 -6.28 -7.64 5.03
N LEU A 12 -5.89 -8.76 4.43
CA LEU A 12 -6.56 -9.32 3.26
C LEU A 12 -6.64 -10.82 3.45
N LYS A 13 -7.80 -11.43 3.24
CA LYS A 13 -7.90 -12.89 3.24
C LYS A 13 -7.42 -13.41 1.88
N GLU A 14 -6.75 -14.56 1.88
CA GLU A 14 -6.38 -15.22 0.62
C GLU A 14 -7.61 -15.42 -0.28
N HIS A 15 -7.40 -15.29 -1.59
CA HIS A 15 -8.41 -15.34 -2.65
C HIS A 15 -9.46 -14.22 -2.66
N GLU A 16 -9.55 -13.41 -1.60
CA GLU A 16 -10.46 -12.27 -1.52
C GLU A 16 -9.85 -11.01 -2.15
N THR A 17 -10.74 -10.07 -2.50
CA THR A 17 -10.37 -8.71 -2.98
C THR A 17 -10.83 -7.62 -2.02
N SER A 18 -11.56 -7.97 -0.96
CA SER A 18 -11.98 -7.02 0.06
C SER A 18 -10.93 -6.95 1.16
N LEU A 19 -10.40 -5.74 1.37
CA LEU A 19 -9.56 -5.45 2.54
C LEU A 19 -10.39 -5.58 3.82
N GLY A 20 -9.76 -6.05 4.90
CA GLY A 20 -10.38 -6.15 6.22
C GLY A 20 -10.81 -4.79 6.77
N ARG A 21 -10.10 -3.72 6.39
CA ARG A 21 -10.52 -2.33 6.57
C ARG A 21 -10.19 -1.52 5.31
N PRO A 22 -11.08 -0.61 4.87
CA PRO A 22 -10.78 0.33 3.80
C PRO A 22 -9.53 1.15 4.11
N VAL A 23 -8.71 1.39 3.10
CA VAL A 23 -7.50 2.22 3.21
C VAL A 23 -7.60 3.36 2.20
N THR A 24 -7.54 4.59 2.71
CA THR A 24 -7.45 5.82 1.93
C THR A 24 -6.27 6.61 2.44
N VAL A 25 -5.27 6.83 1.60
CA VAL A 25 -4.10 7.63 1.94
C VAL A 25 -4.38 9.10 1.71
N HIS A 26 -3.74 9.96 2.49
CA HIS A 26 -3.97 11.39 2.40
C HIS A 26 -2.66 12.17 2.57
N ALA A 27 -2.40 13.04 1.61
CA ALA A 27 -1.33 14.03 1.66
C ALA A 27 -1.90 15.44 1.58
N ILE A 28 -1.20 16.39 2.21
CA ILE A 28 -1.53 17.81 2.22
C ILE A 28 -0.46 18.55 1.44
N ASP A 29 -0.87 19.49 0.60
CA ASP A 29 0.02 20.51 0.04
C ASP A 29 -0.20 21.85 0.73
N PHE A 30 0.87 22.60 0.95
CA PHE A 30 0.81 23.95 1.56
C PHE A 30 0.88 25.07 0.51
N ASP A 31 0.92 24.71 -0.77
CA ASP A 31 0.86 25.65 -1.89
C ASP A 31 -0.54 26.28 -2.05
N GLU A 32 -0.62 27.38 -2.80
CA GLU A 32 -1.87 28.10 -3.06
C GLU A 32 -2.92 27.17 -3.70
N GLU A 33 -4.10 27.08 -3.07
CA GLU A 33 -5.19 26.21 -3.52
C GLU A 33 -5.63 26.56 -4.96
N ASN A 34 -6.04 25.54 -5.72
CA ASN A 34 -6.48 25.64 -7.12
C ASN A 34 -5.37 26.00 -8.12
N THR A 35 -4.11 25.78 -7.76
CA THR A 35 -2.96 25.81 -8.68
C THR A 35 -2.49 24.39 -9.02
N PRO A 36 -1.74 24.17 -10.12
CA PRO A 36 -1.14 22.86 -10.40
C PRO A 36 -0.25 22.33 -9.27
N ASN A 37 0.38 23.23 -8.50
CA ASN A 37 1.17 22.87 -7.33
C ASN A 37 0.32 22.32 -6.18
N SER A 38 -0.98 22.66 -6.13
CA SER A 38 -1.93 22.10 -5.16
C SER A 38 -2.60 20.80 -5.63
N GLU A 39 -2.40 20.37 -6.88
CA GLU A 39 -3.01 19.15 -7.42
C GLU A 39 -2.14 17.92 -7.13
N ILE A 40 -2.58 17.09 -6.17
CA ILE A 40 -1.87 15.88 -5.75
C ILE A 40 -2.32 14.68 -6.58
N VAL A 41 -1.34 13.95 -7.12
CA VAL A 41 -1.53 12.66 -7.80
C VAL A 41 -0.95 11.54 -6.94
N TYR A 42 -1.77 10.54 -6.64
CA TYR A 42 -1.36 9.35 -5.90
C TYR A 42 -0.95 8.20 -6.83
N SER A 43 0.05 7.43 -6.45
CA SER A 43 0.48 6.23 -7.20
C SER A 43 1.15 5.18 -6.30
N ILE A 44 1.17 3.92 -6.77
CA ILE A 44 1.99 2.85 -6.18
C ILE A 44 3.34 2.88 -6.86
N VAL A 45 4.41 3.01 -6.08
CA VAL A 45 5.80 3.07 -6.58
C VAL A 45 6.42 1.68 -6.62
N SER A 46 6.15 0.86 -5.59
CA SER A 46 6.70 -0.49 -5.51
C SER A 46 5.94 -1.36 -4.51
N THR A 47 6.14 -2.66 -4.66
CA THR A 47 5.67 -3.69 -3.73
C THR A 47 6.83 -4.49 -3.13
N VAL A 48 6.62 -4.98 -1.91
CA VAL A 48 7.46 -5.98 -1.26
C VAL A 48 6.56 -7.08 -0.71
N PRO A 49 6.63 -8.32 -1.21
CA PRO A 49 7.49 -8.79 -2.31
C PRO A 49 7.24 -8.06 -3.63
N GLN A 50 8.26 -7.99 -4.50
CA GLN A 50 8.19 -7.29 -5.79
C GLN A 50 7.27 -8.01 -6.79
N GLY A 51 6.71 -7.26 -7.74
CA GLY A 51 5.93 -7.80 -8.86
C GLY A 51 4.44 -7.96 -8.55
N LEU A 52 3.96 -7.39 -7.45
CA LEU A 52 2.55 -7.43 -7.05
C LEU A 52 1.79 -6.13 -7.36
N GLU A 53 2.42 -5.16 -8.04
CA GLU A 53 1.84 -3.85 -8.32
C GLU A 53 0.51 -3.95 -9.08
N SER A 54 0.40 -4.88 -10.02
CA SER A 54 -0.79 -5.08 -10.85
C SER A 54 -1.97 -5.71 -10.12
N ASN A 55 -1.76 -6.24 -8.91
CA ASN A 55 -2.82 -6.75 -8.06
C ASN A 55 -3.55 -5.62 -7.30
N PHE A 56 -3.03 -4.39 -7.34
CA PHE A 56 -3.56 -3.26 -6.61
C PHE A 56 -3.87 -2.09 -7.54
N THR A 57 -4.81 -1.26 -7.12
CA THR A 57 -4.96 0.10 -7.66
C THR A 57 -5.04 1.09 -6.52
N LEU A 58 -4.41 2.24 -6.73
CA LEU A 58 -4.55 3.40 -5.86
C LEU A 58 -5.21 4.48 -6.70
N ASP A 59 -6.41 4.90 -6.31
CA ASP A 59 -7.11 5.99 -7.00
C ASP A 59 -6.23 7.24 -6.96
N SER A 60 -5.88 7.73 -8.15
CA SER A 60 -4.91 8.81 -8.31
C SER A 60 -5.38 10.15 -7.74
N THR A 61 -6.68 10.29 -7.49
CA THR A 61 -7.33 11.54 -7.07
C THR A 61 -7.61 11.54 -5.57
N ASN A 62 -8.16 10.44 -5.05
CA ASN A 62 -8.61 10.36 -3.66
C ASN A 62 -7.74 9.45 -2.77
N GLY A 63 -6.76 8.74 -3.33
CA GLY A 63 -5.84 7.90 -2.56
C GLY A 63 -6.45 6.61 -2.01
N THR A 64 -7.61 6.16 -2.52
CA THR A 64 -8.24 4.91 -2.07
C THR A 64 -7.55 3.69 -2.68
N LEU A 65 -7.11 2.77 -1.81
CA LEU A 65 -6.52 1.50 -2.22
C LEU A 65 -7.61 0.47 -2.48
N SER A 66 -7.51 -0.24 -3.60
CA SER A 66 -8.34 -1.41 -3.93
C SER A 66 -7.48 -2.59 -4.40
N VAL A 67 -7.98 -3.81 -4.17
CA VAL A 67 -7.35 -5.05 -4.63
C VAL A 67 -8.08 -5.49 -5.90
N ILE A 68 -7.34 -5.59 -7.00
CA ILE A 68 -7.86 -6.00 -8.32
C ILE A 68 -8.03 -7.52 -8.36
N SER A 69 -7.05 -8.25 -7.82
CA SER A 69 -7.03 -9.71 -7.81
C SER A 69 -6.48 -10.21 -6.48
N GLY A 70 -7.17 -11.21 -5.92
CA GLY A 70 -6.77 -11.83 -4.67
C GLY A 70 -5.46 -12.61 -4.80
N PHE A 71 -4.93 -13.02 -3.66
CA PHE A 71 -3.65 -13.73 -3.57
C PHE A 71 -3.85 -15.15 -3.08
N ASP A 72 -3.04 -16.07 -3.59
CA ASP A 72 -2.80 -17.36 -2.93
C ASP A 72 -1.49 -17.25 -2.18
N TYR A 73 -1.52 -17.46 -0.86
CA TYR A 73 -0.34 -17.37 0.01
C TYR A 73 0.82 -18.21 -0.52
N LYS A 74 0.55 -19.39 -1.08
CA LYS A 74 1.58 -20.34 -1.54
C LYS A 74 2.29 -19.89 -2.82
N ASN A 75 1.69 -18.97 -3.57
CA ASN A 75 2.22 -18.47 -4.84
C ASN A 75 3.06 -17.20 -4.66
N ILE A 76 3.14 -16.66 -3.43
CA ILE A 76 3.98 -15.50 -3.12
C ILE A 76 5.30 -15.98 -2.52
N ILE A 77 6.40 -15.49 -3.10
CA ILE A 77 7.74 -15.69 -2.54
C ILE A 77 8.01 -14.56 -1.55
N PHE A 78 7.79 -14.83 -0.25
CA PHE A 78 8.07 -13.88 0.81
C PHE A 78 9.58 -13.79 1.12
N LEU A 79 10.02 -12.60 1.53
CA LEU A 79 11.37 -12.43 2.09
C LEU A 79 11.42 -13.01 3.52
N PRO A 80 12.57 -13.51 3.97
CA PRO A 80 12.72 -13.99 5.36
C PRO A 80 12.30 -12.94 6.38
N GLY A 81 11.40 -13.29 7.30
CA GLY A 81 10.88 -12.40 8.34
C GLY A 81 9.80 -11.42 7.86
N GLN A 82 9.27 -11.59 6.65
CA GLN A 82 8.14 -10.82 6.09
C GLN A 82 7.02 -11.75 5.62
N GLU A 83 6.94 -12.97 6.16
CA GLU A 83 5.96 -13.98 5.79
C GLU A 83 4.54 -13.47 6.03
N GLY A 84 3.69 -13.56 5.00
CA GLY A 84 2.32 -13.07 5.06
C GLY A 84 2.17 -11.55 5.05
N LYS A 85 3.25 -10.79 4.79
CA LYS A 85 3.20 -9.33 4.68
C LYS A 85 3.45 -8.88 3.25
N ILE A 86 2.51 -8.11 2.70
CA ILE A 86 2.68 -7.35 1.46
C ILE A 86 2.79 -5.88 1.85
N THR A 87 3.85 -5.22 1.41
CA THR A 87 4.09 -3.80 1.68
C THR A 87 4.03 -3.03 0.37
N LEU A 88 3.19 -1.99 0.32
CA LEU A 88 3.13 -1.05 -0.80
C LEU A 88 3.84 0.24 -0.39
N ILE A 89 4.76 0.71 -1.23
CA ILE A 89 5.28 2.07 -1.15
C ILE A 89 4.44 2.92 -2.10
N VAL A 90 3.76 3.91 -1.56
CA VAL A 90 2.90 4.82 -2.31
C VAL A 90 3.48 6.21 -2.33
N GLN A 91 3.21 6.96 -3.40
CA GLN A 91 3.69 8.33 -3.58
C GLN A 91 2.51 9.30 -3.69
N ALA A 92 2.70 10.48 -3.13
CA ALA A 92 1.92 11.68 -3.44
C ALA A 92 2.86 12.66 -4.16
N LYS A 93 2.45 13.13 -5.33
CA LYS A 93 3.25 14.03 -6.16
C LYS A 93 2.39 15.18 -6.67
N ASP A 94 2.89 16.41 -6.56
CA ASP A 94 2.22 17.58 -7.13
C ASP A 94 2.53 17.74 -8.64
N LYS A 95 1.85 18.67 -9.31
CA LYS A 95 2.13 19.02 -10.71
C LYS A 95 2.98 20.29 -10.86
N GLY A 96 3.74 20.65 -9.82
CA GLY A 96 4.61 21.81 -9.84
C GLY A 96 5.86 21.63 -10.71
N ILE A 97 6.59 22.73 -10.90
CA ILE A 97 7.86 22.76 -11.65
C ILE A 97 8.91 23.50 -10.79
N PRO A 98 9.91 22.79 -10.21
CA PRO A 98 10.05 21.33 -10.18
C PRO A 98 8.94 20.66 -9.33
N PRO A 99 8.56 19.40 -9.62
CA PRO A 99 7.53 18.73 -8.84
C PRO A 99 8.06 18.30 -7.47
N GLN A 100 7.24 18.42 -6.44
CA GLN A 100 7.55 17.85 -5.12
C GLN A 100 6.79 16.54 -4.92
N SER A 101 7.38 15.64 -4.12
CA SER A 101 6.74 14.38 -3.79
C SER A 101 7.16 13.87 -2.41
N SER A 102 6.31 13.04 -1.82
CA SER A 102 6.59 12.28 -0.61
C SER A 102 6.08 10.85 -0.76
N THR A 103 6.49 9.97 0.15
CA THR A 103 6.06 8.57 0.17
C THR A 103 5.45 8.17 1.51
N ALA A 104 4.56 7.19 1.46
CA ALA A 104 4.01 6.51 2.62
C ALA A 104 4.00 4.99 2.38
N THR A 105 3.75 4.23 3.45
CA THR A 105 3.73 2.77 3.43
C THR A 105 2.33 2.25 3.72
N ILE A 106 1.87 1.26 2.95
CA ILE A 106 0.68 0.47 3.30
C ILE A 106 1.13 -0.97 3.56
N VAL A 107 0.83 -1.50 4.74
CA VAL A 107 1.10 -2.87 5.13
C VAL A 107 -0.19 -3.68 5.07
N ILE A 108 -0.16 -4.76 4.31
CA ILE A 108 -1.28 -5.68 4.13
C ILE A 108 -0.87 -7.03 4.71
N TYR A 109 -1.55 -7.46 5.77
CA TYR A 109 -1.37 -8.76 6.38
C TYR A 109 -2.28 -9.79 5.70
N LEU A 110 -1.69 -10.75 5.00
CA LEU A 110 -2.41 -11.82 4.32
C LEU A 110 -2.85 -12.89 5.34
N GLN A 111 -4.15 -13.16 5.39
CA GLN A 111 -4.78 -14.13 6.28
C GLN A 111 -5.11 -15.40 5.51
N THR A 112 -4.68 -16.54 6.02
CA THR A 112 -5.03 -17.87 5.48
C THR A 112 -6.09 -18.55 6.34
N ALA A 113 -6.71 -19.61 5.83
CA ALA A 113 -7.71 -20.40 6.56
C ALA A 113 -7.22 -20.92 7.94
N ASN A 114 -5.91 -21.06 8.14
CA ASN A 114 -5.30 -21.58 9.37
C ASN A 114 -4.82 -20.49 10.35
N ASN A 115 -5.01 -19.21 10.03
CA ASN A 115 -4.84 -18.02 10.88
C ASN A 115 -3.71 -18.09 11.93
N PHE A 116 -2.45 -18.06 11.48
CA PHE A 116 -1.32 -17.55 12.26
C PHE A 116 -0.38 -16.80 11.31
N PRO A 117 0.16 -15.61 11.64
CA PRO A 117 1.45 -15.23 11.07
C PRO A 117 2.41 -16.40 11.36
N LEU A 118 3.18 -16.87 10.38
CA LEU A 118 4.17 -17.93 10.58
C LEU A 118 5.29 -17.40 11.50
N CYS A 119 4.99 -17.26 12.79
CA CYS A 119 5.91 -16.87 13.84
C CYS A 119 5.68 -17.78 15.05
N GLN A 120 5.94 -19.08 14.92
CA GLN A 120 6.31 -20.06 15.97
C GLN A 120 6.88 -21.28 15.21
N ASN A 121 8.15 -21.70 15.25
CA ASN A 121 9.22 -21.57 16.24
C ASN A 121 10.58 -21.49 15.53
N LYS A 122 11.45 -20.60 15.99
CA LYS A 122 12.87 -20.97 16.12
C LYS A 122 13.04 -21.54 17.53
N ASP A 123 13.86 -22.58 17.61
CA ASP A 123 14.39 -23.24 18.81
C ASP A 123 13.63 -24.48 19.29
N GLY A 124 14.37 -25.60 19.23
CA GLY A 124 14.03 -26.97 19.54
C GLY A 124 15.09 -27.89 18.96
#